data_AF-A0A971S030-F1
#
_entry.id   AF-A0A971S030-F1
#
_cell.length_a   1.000
_cell.length_b   1.000
_cell.length_c   1.000
_cell.angle_alpha   90.00
_cell.angle_beta   90.00
_cell.angle_gamma   90.00
#
_symmetry.space_group_name_H-M   'P 1'
#
loop_
_entity.id
_entity.type
_entity.pdbx_description
1 polymer ?
#
loop_
_entity_poly.entity_id
_entity_poly.type
_entity_poly.pdbx_seq_one_letter_code
_entity_poly.pdbx_strand_id
1 'polypeptide(L)'
;MNIETIVAHLVQKVEHRFYGKYRGLVVDNADPEQLGRLKIKVPSVLGENVVTGWALPCVPYGGDVNQGFLFIPEVGAGVWVEFEEGDLEFPIWVGTFWSKPGGDSELPKLSKADGSDESSVQDPPTGKIIKTKKGHTIQLEDADNDQEMIRIVEATHKHIITMDKDGISIQEGKKGIKITDTSGNTISMKSDGIVVEDKNGNKIDMNNQGIVCSDMNGNKITMNASSGFPAGPGVAVNGGSKRVCLDGLIDWLLQHQHVGNMGAPTPLFPANIADLIAAKAGAPNGILSTKIKVE
;
A
#
# COMPACT_ATOMS: atom_id res chain seq x y z
N MET A 1 31.02 52.45 37.60
CA MET A 1 30.42 51.22 38.17
C MET A 1 31.53 50.56 38.99
N ASN A 2 31.30 50.32 40.27
CA ASN A 2 32.28 49.70 41.17
C ASN A 2 32.55 48.23 40.72
N ILE A 3 33.79 47.76 40.81
CA ILE A 3 34.18 46.39 40.50
C ILE A 3 33.36 45.37 41.29
N GLU A 4 32.98 45.67 42.53
CA GLU A 4 32.14 44.83 43.39
C GLU A 4 30.72 44.69 42.82
N THR A 5 30.17 45.75 42.24
CA THR A 5 28.85 45.71 41.58
C THR A 5 28.90 44.93 40.27
N ILE A 6 30.01 45.01 39.54
CA ILE A 6 30.22 44.24 38.31
C ILE A 6 30.38 42.75 38.65
N VAL A 7 31.21 42.43 39.65
CA VAL A 7 31.43 41.06 40.11
C VAL A 7 30.14 40.46 40.67
N ALA A 8 29.38 41.20 41.49
CA ALA A 8 28.08 40.73 41.99
C ALA A 8 27.09 40.45 40.86
N HIS A 9 26.99 41.32 39.85
CA HIS A 9 26.15 41.07 38.67
C HIS A 9 26.62 39.86 37.87
N LEU A 10 27.93 39.68 37.69
CA LEU A 10 28.48 38.53 36.96
C LEU A 10 28.26 37.23 37.73
N VAL A 11 28.47 37.22 39.04
CA VAL A 11 28.20 36.06 39.90
C VAL A 11 26.73 35.70 39.86
N GLN A 12 25.81 36.66 40.03
CA GLN A 12 24.37 36.40 39.94
C GLN A 12 23.96 35.87 38.56
N LYS A 13 24.55 36.41 37.48
CA LYS A 13 24.30 35.95 36.11
C LYS A 13 24.87 34.55 35.83
N VAL A 14 25.91 34.13 36.55
CA VAL A 14 26.52 32.80 36.41
C VAL A 14 25.85 31.78 37.31
N GLU A 15 25.45 32.15 38.54
CA GLU A 15 24.85 31.24 39.52
C GLU A 15 23.42 30.82 39.16
N HIS A 16 22.72 31.59 38.32
CA HIS A 16 21.31 31.35 37.98
C HIS A 16 21.05 31.09 36.49
N ARG A 17 22.09 30.80 35.70
CA ARG A 17 21.92 30.49 34.27
C ARG A 17 22.36 29.07 33.94
N PHE A 18 21.48 28.34 33.28
CA PHE A 18 21.59 26.91 33.02
C PHE A 18 21.78 26.64 31.53
N TYR A 19 22.99 26.90 31.03
CA TYR A 19 23.33 26.76 29.60
C TYR A 19 23.61 25.31 29.14
N GLY A 20 23.43 24.32 30.02
CA GLY A 20 23.70 22.92 29.71
C GLY A 20 22.52 22.19 29.06
N LYS A 21 22.76 20.92 28.69
CA LYS A 21 21.71 19.96 28.37
C LYS A 21 21.42 19.10 29.59
N TYR A 22 20.15 19.00 29.95
CA TYR A 22 19.70 18.27 31.13
C TYR A 22 18.79 17.11 30.71
N ARG A 23 18.91 15.97 31.40
CA ARG A 23 18.00 14.84 31.14
C ARG A 23 16.66 15.11 31.79
N GLY A 24 15.61 14.99 30.99
CA GLY A 24 14.24 15.10 31.43
C GLY A 24 13.41 13.87 31.09
N LEU A 25 12.30 13.73 31.81
CA LEU A 25 11.27 12.73 31.55
C LEU A 25 9.96 13.45 31.20
N VAL A 26 9.33 13.08 30.09
CA VAL A 26 8.06 13.67 29.68
C VAL A 26 6.96 13.29 30.67
N VAL A 27 6.25 14.30 31.17
CA VAL A 27 5.11 14.15 32.09
C VAL A 27 3.79 14.39 31.37
N ASP A 28 3.76 15.35 30.44
CA ASP A 28 2.56 15.70 29.67
C ASP A 28 2.96 16.16 28.27
N ASN A 29 2.19 15.72 27.27
CA ASN A 29 2.34 16.08 25.87
C ASN A 29 1.03 16.58 25.23
N ALA A 30 -0.04 16.75 26.02
CA ALA A 30 -1.32 17.27 25.57
C ALA A 30 -1.31 18.82 25.54
N ASP A 31 -0.53 19.39 24.63
CA ASP A 31 -0.37 20.85 24.51
C ASP A 31 -1.66 21.55 24.06
N PRO A 32 -2.28 22.40 24.90
CA PRO A 32 -3.51 23.10 24.56
C PRO A 32 -3.37 24.12 23.43
N GLU A 33 -2.15 24.62 23.17
CA GLU A 33 -1.89 25.59 22.08
C GLU A 33 -1.46 24.91 20.78
N GLN A 34 -1.33 23.57 20.77
CA GLN A 34 -0.96 22.79 19.59
C GLN A 34 0.40 23.21 18.97
N LEU A 35 1.35 23.63 19.82
CA LEU A 35 2.69 24.05 19.42
C LEU A 35 3.72 22.93 19.55
N GLY A 36 3.31 21.72 19.95
CA GLY A 36 4.22 20.59 20.18
C GLY A 36 5.05 20.72 21.45
N ARG A 37 4.54 21.49 22.44
CA ARG A 37 5.22 21.69 23.72
C ARG A 37 5.07 20.47 24.63
N LEU A 38 5.99 20.34 25.58
CA LEU A 38 6.00 19.26 26.58
C LEU A 38 6.10 19.82 27.99
N LYS A 39 5.48 19.15 28.96
CA LYS A 39 5.84 19.32 30.38
C LYS A 39 6.81 18.22 30.78
N ILE A 40 7.91 18.59 31.40
CA ILE A 40 9.05 17.69 31.61
C ILE A 40 9.50 17.78 33.06
N LYS A 41 9.83 16.63 33.66
CA LYS A 41 10.50 16.57 34.95
C LYS A 41 12.02 16.56 34.70
N VAL A 42 12.74 17.51 35.31
CA VAL A 42 14.22 17.67 35.14
C VAL A 42 14.90 17.64 36.51
N PRO A 43 15.17 16.45 37.08
CA PRO A 43 15.56 16.33 38.48
C PRO A 43 16.88 17.04 38.85
N SER A 44 17.85 17.07 37.93
CA SER A 44 19.16 17.68 38.18
C SER A 44 19.13 19.20 38.32
N VAL A 45 18.03 19.84 37.92
CA VAL A 45 17.89 21.31 37.90
C VAL A 45 16.76 21.78 38.79
N LEU A 46 15.59 21.15 38.70
CA LEU A 46 14.37 21.57 39.40
C LEU A 46 14.05 20.69 40.63
N GLY A 47 14.81 19.61 40.84
CA GLY A 47 14.52 18.61 41.86
C GLY A 47 13.43 17.61 41.44
N GLU A 48 13.17 16.64 42.32
CA GLU A 48 12.32 15.47 41.99
C GLU A 48 10.82 15.78 41.90
N ASN A 49 10.35 16.88 42.49
CA ASN A 49 8.91 17.14 42.65
C ASN A 49 8.40 18.28 41.77
N VAL A 50 9.26 18.86 40.93
CA VAL A 50 8.93 20.02 40.10
C VAL A 50 8.91 19.60 38.64
N VAL A 51 7.86 20.05 37.95
CA VAL A 51 7.69 19.91 36.50
C VAL A 51 7.86 21.29 35.87
N THR A 52 8.48 21.35 34.71
CA THR A 52 8.67 22.58 33.96
C THR A 52 7.33 23.22 33.57
N GLY A 53 7.39 24.49 33.14
CA GLY A 53 6.37 25.02 32.22
C GLY A 53 6.32 24.25 30.90
N TRP A 54 5.49 24.71 29.96
CA TRP A 54 5.45 24.14 28.62
C TRP A 54 6.76 24.43 27.87
N ALA A 55 7.56 23.38 27.66
CA ALA A 55 8.82 23.45 26.95
C ALA A 55 8.62 23.54 25.44
N LEU A 56 9.25 24.52 24.79
CA LEU A 56 9.18 24.70 23.35
C LEU A 56 9.99 23.61 22.62
N PRO A 57 9.53 23.15 21.44
CA PRO A 57 10.25 22.16 20.66
C PRO A 57 11.44 22.77 19.90
N CYS A 58 12.59 22.10 19.93
CA CYS A 58 13.68 22.31 18.98
C CYS A 58 13.73 21.13 18.00
N VAL A 59 13.04 21.28 16.86
CA VAL A 59 12.89 20.23 15.83
C VAL A 59 13.79 20.49 14.62
N PRO A 60 14.19 19.44 13.88
CA PRO A 60 15.16 19.58 12.79
C PRO A 60 14.64 20.34 11.55
N TYR A 61 13.32 20.41 11.37
CA TYR A 61 12.69 21.11 10.25
C TYR A 61 11.27 21.56 10.65
N GLY A 62 10.88 22.78 10.28
CA GLY A 62 9.58 23.37 10.63
C GLY A 62 9.66 24.90 10.73
N GLY A 63 8.68 25.52 11.39
CA GLY A 63 8.67 26.97 11.68
C GLY A 63 7.96 27.85 10.65
N ASP A 64 7.23 27.26 9.71
CA ASP A 64 6.35 27.95 8.76
C ASP A 64 5.07 27.11 8.51
N VAL A 65 4.11 27.67 7.77
CA VAL A 65 2.78 27.10 7.57
C VAL A 65 2.85 25.73 6.87
N ASN A 66 2.31 24.70 7.52
CA ASN A 66 2.06 23.36 6.96
C ASN A 66 3.32 22.62 6.44
N GLN A 67 4.44 22.76 7.14
CA GLN A 67 5.68 22.01 6.87
C GLN A 67 6.43 21.68 8.17
N GLY A 68 7.18 20.58 8.19
CA GLY A 68 8.07 20.27 9.32
C GLY A 68 8.26 18.80 9.60
N PHE A 69 9.04 18.53 10.65
CA PHE A 69 9.32 17.21 11.19
C PHE A 69 8.69 17.10 12.59
N LEU A 70 7.49 16.52 12.66
CA LEU A 70 6.66 16.50 13.86
C LEU A 70 6.63 15.11 14.49
N PHE A 71 7.57 14.83 15.40
CA PHE A 71 7.55 13.65 16.28
C PHE A 71 7.55 14.12 17.73
N ILE A 72 6.36 14.17 18.33
CA ILE A 72 6.20 14.53 19.74
C ILE A 72 6.49 13.28 20.60
N PRO A 73 7.47 13.35 21.51
CA PRO A 73 7.76 12.25 22.43
C PRO A 73 6.56 11.89 23.32
N GLU A 74 6.49 10.62 23.69
CA GLU A 74 5.42 10.08 24.51
C GLU A 74 5.63 10.38 25.99
N VAL A 75 4.55 10.40 26.77
CA VAL A 75 4.65 10.46 28.24
C VAL A 75 5.53 9.29 28.74
N GLY A 76 6.53 9.63 29.56
CA GLY A 76 7.55 8.70 30.03
C GLY A 76 8.79 8.59 29.15
N ALA A 77 8.87 9.28 28.00
CA ALA A 77 10.07 9.28 27.18
C ALA A 77 11.21 10.13 27.78
N GLY A 78 12.44 9.72 27.53
CA GLY A 78 13.64 10.49 27.86
C GLY A 78 13.91 11.58 26.82
N VAL A 79 14.04 12.83 27.27
CA VAL A 79 14.28 14.01 26.44
C VAL A 79 15.44 14.84 26.97
N TRP A 80 16.21 15.46 26.08
CA TRP A 80 17.16 16.49 26.49
C TRP A 80 16.44 17.82 26.62
N VAL A 81 16.75 18.56 27.68
CA VAL A 81 16.14 19.86 28.00
C VAL A 81 17.23 20.92 28.06
N GLU A 82 16.93 22.05 27.45
CA GLU A 82 17.68 23.30 27.53
C GLU A 82 16.75 24.42 28.01
N PHE A 83 17.30 25.61 28.18
CA PHE A 83 16.61 26.77 28.71
C PHE A 83 16.99 27.99 27.87
N GLU A 84 16.02 28.76 27.36
CA GLU A 84 16.29 29.96 26.55
C GLU A 84 17.14 30.94 27.35
N GLU A 85 18.30 31.29 26.79
CA GLU A 85 19.31 32.11 27.48
C GLU A 85 19.73 31.57 28.87
N GLY A 86 19.52 30.28 29.14
CA GLY A 86 19.77 29.65 30.44
C GLY A 86 18.71 29.94 31.51
N ASP A 87 17.55 30.49 31.15
CA ASP A 87 16.46 30.83 32.07
C ASP A 87 15.48 29.66 32.28
N LEU A 88 15.31 29.24 33.53
CA LEU A 88 14.46 28.10 33.90
C LEU A 88 12.98 28.32 33.58
N GLU A 89 12.53 29.56 33.44
CA GLU A 89 11.15 29.88 33.06
C GLU A 89 10.84 29.58 31.60
N PHE A 90 11.86 29.45 30.75
CA PHE A 90 11.75 29.25 29.30
C PHE A 90 12.39 27.92 28.86
N PRO A 91 11.79 26.78 29.22
CA PRO A 91 12.33 25.47 28.87
C PRO A 91 12.20 25.18 27.37
N ILE A 92 13.17 24.44 26.82
CA ILE A 92 13.21 23.94 25.45
C ILE A 92 13.49 22.44 25.52
N TRP A 93 12.78 21.63 24.75
CA TRP A 93 13.14 20.22 24.58
C TRP A 93 13.83 19.99 23.23
N VAL A 94 14.95 19.27 23.28
CA VAL A 94 15.88 19.13 22.15
C VAL A 94 16.19 17.65 21.92
N GLY A 95 15.27 16.98 21.22
CA GLY A 95 15.41 15.56 20.88
C GLY A 95 15.27 14.60 22.06
N THR A 96 15.46 13.33 21.77
CA THR A 96 15.22 12.20 22.69
C THR A 96 16.49 11.38 22.91
N PHE A 97 16.48 10.57 23.96
CA PHE A 97 17.49 9.52 24.15
C PHE A 97 16.81 8.23 24.58
N TRP A 98 17.40 7.11 24.18
CA TRP A 98 17.00 5.80 24.68
C TRP A 98 17.69 5.49 26.01
N SER A 99 16.98 4.76 26.85
CA SER A 99 17.46 4.27 28.12
C SER A 99 17.22 2.76 28.24
N LYS A 100 17.41 2.23 29.45
CA LYS A 100 17.20 0.81 29.76
C LYS A 100 16.39 0.63 31.04
N PRO A 101 15.14 1.12 31.10
CA PRO A 101 14.33 0.96 32.30
C PRO A 101 14.08 -0.54 32.52
N GLY A 102 14.41 -1.05 33.70
CA GLY A 102 14.29 -2.48 33.99
C GLY A 102 15.31 -3.39 33.30
N GLY A 103 16.32 -2.83 32.62
CA GLY A 103 17.44 -3.57 32.02
C GLY A 103 17.35 -3.80 30.50
N ASP A 104 16.17 -3.65 29.90
CA ASP A 104 15.97 -3.85 28.46
C ASP A 104 16.16 -2.57 27.64
N SER A 105 16.77 -2.69 26.46
CA SER A 105 16.99 -1.55 25.56
C SER A 105 15.70 -1.03 24.96
N GLU A 106 15.50 0.29 25.02
CA GLU A 106 14.39 0.98 24.35
C GLU A 106 14.64 1.24 22.85
N LEU A 107 15.82 0.88 22.32
CA LEU A 107 16.12 1.04 20.90
C LEU A 107 15.09 0.29 20.04
N PRO A 108 14.68 0.86 18.90
CA PRO A 108 13.77 0.17 18.00
C PRO A 108 14.42 -1.11 17.45
N LYS A 109 13.64 -2.19 17.41
CA LYS A 109 14.04 -3.45 16.80
C LYS A 109 13.61 -3.46 15.33
N LEU A 110 14.34 -4.19 14.48
CA LEU A 110 13.93 -4.39 13.09
C LEU A 110 12.57 -5.07 13.03
N SER A 111 11.86 -4.83 11.93
CA SER A 111 10.62 -5.52 11.60
C SER A 111 10.91 -6.71 10.70
N LYS A 112 10.32 -7.87 10.99
CA LYS A 112 10.32 -9.08 10.18
C LYS A 112 9.41 -8.94 8.95
N ALA A 113 9.48 -9.93 8.05
CA ALA A 113 8.68 -9.97 6.83
C ALA A 113 7.15 -9.97 7.12
N ASP A 114 6.74 -10.54 8.25
CA ASP A 114 5.34 -10.55 8.72
C ASP A 114 4.94 -9.27 9.49
N GLY A 115 5.85 -8.30 9.61
CA GLY A 115 5.64 -7.05 10.34
C GLY A 115 5.58 -7.21 11.86
N SER A 116 6.07 -8.33 12.40
CA SER A 116 6.41 -8.46 13.82
C SER A 116 7.84 -7.99 14.08
N ASP A 117 8.20 -7.79 15.34
CA ASP A 117 9.54 -7.30 15.69
C ASP A 117 10.54 -8.45 15.85
N GLU A 118 11.81 -8.14 15.61
CA GLU A 118 12.92 -8.98 16.05
C GLU A 118 12.94 -9.14 17.57
N SER A 119 13.54 -10.23 18.05
CA SER A 119 13.61 -10.51 19.49
C SER A 119 14.52 -9.53 20.22
N SER A 120 15.62 -9.13 19.58
CA SER A 120 16.62 -8.19 20.11
C SER A 120 16.84 -6.99 19.20
N VAL A 121 17.50 -5.98 19.75
CA VAL A 121 18.10 -4.90 18.96
C VAL A 121 19.22 -5.50 18.10
N GLN A 122 19.36 -5.02 16.88
CA GLN A 122 20.36 -5.52 15.94
C GLN A 122 21.79 -5.13 16.37
N ASP A 123 22.74 -6.06 16.19
CA ASP A 123 24.17 -5.86 16.42
C ASP A 123 24.98 -6.66 15.37
N PRO A 124 25.81 -6.02 14.52
CA PRO A 124 26.04 -4.57 14.40
C PRO A 124 24.80 -3.80 13.89
N PRO A 125 24.69 -2.48 14.16
CA PRO A 125 23.50 -1.70 13.82
C PRO A 125 23.50 -1.26 12.35
N THR A 126 23.28 -2.20 11.44
CA THR A 126 23.20 -1.91 10.00
C THR A 126 21.85 -1.29 9.61
N GLY A 127 20.77 -1.57 10.34
CA GLY A 127 19.44 -1.01 10.08
C GLY A 127 19.23 0.43 10.55
N LYS A 128 18.57 1.25 9.73
CA LYS A 128 18.08 2.61 10.03
C LYS A 128 16.56 2.59 10.12
N ILE A 129 16.01 2.98 11.27
CA ILE A 129 14.60 2.73 11.59
C ILE A 129 13.91 4.01 12.08
N ILE A 130 12.77 4.34 11.48
CA ILE A 130 11.76 5.24 12.03
C ILE A 130 10.60 4.37 12.49
N LYS A 131 10.40 4.24 13.81
CA LYS A 131 9.35 3.41 14.40
C LYS A 131 8.51 4.21 15.40
N THR A 132 7.19 4.08 15.28
CA THR A 132 6.21 4.70 16.19
C THR A 132 5.81 3.74 17.32
N LYS A 133 5.19 4.25 18.39
CA LYS A 133 4.71 3.46 19.53
C LYS A 133 3.75 2.31 19.16
N LYS A 134 2.98 2.47 18.08
CA LYS A 134 2.06 1.43 17.58
C LYS A 134 2.74 0.41 16.65
N GLY A 135 4.03 0.57 16.39
CA GLY A 135 4.83 -0.34 15.57
C GLY A 135 4.88 0.02 14.08
N HIS A 136 4.24 1.12 13.63
CA HIS A 136 4.42 1.58 12.25
C HIS A 136 5.87 1.91 12.01
N THR A 137 6.43 1.41 10.92
CA THR A 137 7.89 1.40 10.70
C THR A 137 8.24 1.77 9.27
N ILE A 138 9.25 2.61 9.12
CA ILE A 138 10.05 2.76 7.90
C ILE A 138 11.46 2.29 8.26
N GLN A 139 11.98 1.32 7.52
CA GLN A 139 13.26 0.68 7.79
C GLN A 139 14.08 0.61 6.51
N LEU A 140 15.36 0.94 6.63
CA LEU A 140 16.40 0.69 5.63
C LEU A 140 17.41 -0.25 6.26
N GLU A 141 17.80 -1.30 5.55
CA GLU A 141 18.80 -2.28 5.97
C GLU A 141 20.01 -2.18 5.03
N ASP A 142 21.19 -2.03 5.61
CA ASP A 142 22.48 -1.90 4.91
C ASP A 142 23.38 -3.12 5.16
N ALA A 143 22.82 -4.24 5.62
CA ALA A 143 23.56 -5.48 5.88
C ALA A 143 24.03 -6.13 4.57
N ASP A 144 25.29 -6.57 4.56
CA ASP A 144 25.91 -7.27 3.43
C ASP A 144 25.29 -8.67 3.18
N ASN A 145 25.70 -9.33 2.09
CA ASN A 145 25.28 -10.67 1.67
C ASN A 145 23.82 -10.74 1.22
N ASP A 146 23.45 -9.77 0.37
CA ASP A 146 22.11 -9.62 -0.21
C ASP A 146 21.01 -9.45 0.87
N GLN A 147 21.34 -8.79 1.98
CA GLN A 147 20.40 -8.49 3.05
C GLN A 147 19.89 -7.03 3.00
N GLU A 148 20.38 -6.24 2.04
CA GLU A 148 19.96 -4.86 1.82
C GLU A 148 18.48 -4.80 1.46
N MET A 149 17.75 -3.90 2.13
CA MET A 149 16.30 -3.88 2.03
C MET A 149 15.70 -2.54 2.48
N ILE A 150 14.60 -2.15 1.85
CA ILE A 150 13.73 -1.06 2.32
C ILE A 150 12.35 -1.65 2.66
N ARG A 151 11.83 -1.38 3.86
CA ARG A 151 10.51 -1.86 4.30
C ARG A 151 9.69 -0.78 4.97
N ILE A 152 8.41 -0.76 4.59
CA ILE A 152 7.37 0.06 5.20
C ILE A 152 6.33 -0.87 5.80
N VAL A 153 6.06 -0.72 7.10
CA VAL A 153 5.12 -1.56 7.86
C VAL A 153 4.03 -0.69 8.46
N GLU A 154 2.78 -1.01 8.14
CA GLU A 154 1.61 -0.60 8.90
C GLU A 154 1.25 -1.73 9.88
N ALA A 155 1.52 -1.51 11.17
CA ALA A 155 1.49 -2.60 12.15
C ALA A 155 0.09 -3.08 12.55
N THR A 156 -0.95 -2.24 12.40
CA THR A 156 -2.31 -2.54 12.90
C THR A 156 -3.05 -3.51 11.99
N HIS A 157 -2.95 -3.33 10.68
CA HIS A 157 -3.60 -4.16 9.67
C HIS A 157 -2.60 -4.95 8.84
N LYS A 158 -1.30 -4.86 9.14
CA LYS A 158 -0.23 -5.64 8.51
C LYS A 158 -0.12 -5.41 7.00
N HIS A 159 -0.28 -4.16 6.58
CA HIS A 159 0.10 -3.75 5.23
C HIS A 159 1.62 -3.54 5.20
N ILE A 160 2.30 -4.24 4.29
CA ILE A 160 3.76 -4.24 4.24
C ILE A 160 4.20 -4.07 2.80
N ILE A 161 5.15 -3.15 2.58
CA ILE A 161 5.86 -3.01 1.32
C ILE A 161 7.32 -3.30 1.60
N THR A 162 7.91 -4.23 0.88
CA THR A 162 9.35 -4.55 0.98
C THR A 162 9.98 -4.45 -0.40
N MET A 163 11.13 -3.79 -0.49
CA MET A 163 12.03 -3.79 -1.64
C MET A 163 13.34 -4.42 -1.20
N ASP A 164 13.74 -5.52 -1.83
CA ASP A 164 14.96 -6.26 -1.52
C ASP A 164 15.54 -6.87 -2.82
N LYS A 165 16.52 -7.78 -2.69
CA LYS A 165 17.17 -8.47 -3.81
C LYS A 165 16.18 -9.21 -4.73
N ASP A 166 15.04 -9.68 -4.22
CA ASP A 166 14.05 -10.47 -4.95
C ASP A 166 13.01 -9.58 -5.66
N GLY A 167 13.05 -8.26 -5.39
CA GLY A 167 12.24 -7.24 -6.06
C GLY A 167 11.36 -6.47 -5.08
N ILE A 168 10.14 -6.11 -5.53
CA ILE A 168 9.16 -5.38 -4.71
C ILE A 168 8.02 -6.33 -4.35
N SER A 169 7.78 -6.50 -3.06
CA SER A 169 6.62 -7.23 -2.53
C SER A 169 5.66 -6.26 -1.83
N ILE A 170 4.36 -6.46 -2.09
CA ILE A 170 3.26 -5.75 -1.43
C ILE A 170 2.37 -6.80 -0.78
N GLN A 171 2.35 -6.82 0.54
CA GLN A 171 1.52 -7.70 1.35
C GLN A 171 0.39 -6.89 1.99
N GLU A 172 -0.81 -7.46 1.98
CA GLU A 172 -2.01 -6.85 2.54
C GLU A 172 -2.59 -7.77 3.65
N GLY A 173 -3.23 -7.20 4.67
CA GLY A 173 -3.78 -7.99 5.78
C GLY A 173 -5.30 -8.07 5.90
N LYS A 174 -6.10 -7.35 5.11
CA LYS A 174 -7.59 -7.42 5.14
C LYS A 174 -8.36 -7.24 3.82
N LYS A 175 -8.13 -6.17 3.04
CA LYS A 175 -9.11 -5.64 2.05
C LYS A 175 -8.68 -5.75 0.59
N GLY A 176 -7.55 -6.39 0.33
CA GLY A 176 -6.94 -6.43 -1.00
C GLY A 176 -6.14 -5.18 -1.35
N ILE A 177 -5.54 -5.21 -2.54
CA ILE A 177 -4.69 -4.14 -3.08
C ILE A 177 -5.45 -3.44 -4.20
N LYS A 178 -5.51 -2.11 -4.19
CA LYS A 178 -6.14 -1.32 -5.26
C LYS A 178 -5.22 -0.19 -5.72
N ILE A 179 -4.91 -0.19 -7.01
CA ILE A 179 -4.24 0.90 -7.72
C ILE A 179 -5.34 1.67 -8.47
N THR A 180 -5.35 2.99 -8.35
CA THR A 180 -6.32 3.88 -9.01
C THR A 180 -5.56 5.07 -9.59
N ASP A 181 -5.83 5.43 -10.84
CA ASP A 181 -5.34 6.68 -11.41
C ASP A 181 -6.35 7.83 -11.22
N THR A 182 -5.94 9.07 -11.52
CA THR A 182 -6.81 10.25 -11.44
C THR A 182 -7.93 10.27 -12.48
N SER A 183 -7.84 9.42 -13.51
CA SER A 183 -8.85 9.30 -14.56
C SER A 183 -9.95 8.30 -14.20
N GLY A 184 -9.81 7.57 -13.09
CA GLY A 184 -10.79 6.57 -12.63
C GLY A 184 -10.51 5.15 -13.09
N ASN A 185 -9.36 4.88 -13.69
CA ASN A 185 -8.95 3.51 -14.04
C ASN A 185 -8.38 2.81 -12.80
N THR A 186 -8.61 1.50 -12.69
CA THR A 186 -8.26 0.71 -11.51
C THR A 186 -7.66 -0.66 -11.82
N ILE A 187 -6.75 -1.11 -10.95
CA ILE A 187 -6.32 -2.51 -10.83
C ILE A 187 -6.56 -2.93 -9.39
N SER A 188 -7.36 -3.96 -9.17
CA SER A 188 -7.74 -4.45 -7.85
C SER A 188 -7.41 -5.94 -7.71
N MET A 189 -6.67 -6.31 -6.66
CA MET A 189 -6.47 -7.70 -6.24
C MET A 189 -7.20 -7.92 -4.92
N LYS A 190 -8.10 -8.89 -4.86
CA LYS A 190 -8.99 -9.18 -3.73
C LYS A 190 -9.00 -10.68 -3.45
N SER A 191 -9.70 -11.09 -2.39
CA SER A 191 -9.88 -12.51 -2.06
C SER A 191 -10.67 -13.30 -3.11
N ASP A 192 -11.50 -12.63 -3.90
CA ASP A 192 -12.34 -13.23 -4.94
C ASP A 192 -11.72 -13.21 -6.35
N GLY A 193 -10.62 -12.47 -6.55
CA GLY A 193 -9.95 -12.39 -7.84
C GLY A 193 -9.17 -11.11 -8.09
N ILE A 194 -8.87 -10.87 -9.37
CA ILE A 194 -8.16 -9.69 -9.87
C ILE A 194 -9.03 -9.01 -10.92
N VAL A 195 -9.19 -7.69 -10.80
CA VAL A 195 -9.97 -6.86 -11.72
C VAL A 195 -9.12 -5.71 -12.23
N VAL A 196 -9.07 -5.55 -13.55
CA VAL A 196 -8.58 -4.34 -14.22
C VAL A 196 -9.79 -3.67 -14.85
N GLU A 197 -10.07 -2.42 -14.53
CA GLU A 197 -11.24 -1.70 -15.02
C GLU A 197 -10.89 -0.26 -15.37
N ASP A 198 -11.23 0.18 -16.57
CA ASP A 198 -11.10 1.59 -16.96
C ASP A 198 -12.36 2.39 -16.58
N LYS A 199 -12.26 3.72 -16.64
CA LYS A 199 -13.39 4.61 -16.31
C LYS A 199 -14.62 4.45 -17.20
N ASN A 200 -14.45 3.87 -18.39
CA ASN A 200 -15.51 3.68 -19.38
C ASN A 200 -16.22 2.33 -19.19
N GLY A 201 -15.82 1.55 -18.18
CA GLY A 201 -16.36 0.23 -17.86
C GLY A 201 -15.82 -0.90 -18.71
N ASN A 202 -14.68 -0.70 -19.38
CA ASN A 202 -13.92 -1.80 -19.98
C ASN A 202 -13.20 -2.56 -18.86
N LYS A 203 -13.44 -3.87 -18.77
CA LYS A 203 -13.04 -4.70 -17.62
C LYS A 203 -12.34 -5.99 -18.05
N ILE A 204 -11.28 -6.35 -17.34
CA ILE A 204 -10.72 -7.71 -17.27
C ILE A 204 -10.97 -8.22 -15.85
N ASP A 205 -11.73 -9.31 -15.72
CA ASP A 205 -12.12 -9.93 -14.45
C ASP A 205 -11.59 -11.37 -14.41
N MET A 206 -10.68 -11.64 -13.48
CA MET A 206 -10.05 -12.94 -13.28
C MET A 206 -10.46 -13.46 -11.90
N ASN A 207 -11.28 -14.51 -11.84
CA ASN A 207 -11.82 -15.05 -10.59
C ASN A 207 -11.94 -16.58 -10.65
N ASN A 208 -12.58 -17.19 -9.64
CA ASN A 208 -12.73 -18.65 -9.55
C ASN A 208 -13.58 -19.28 -10.68
N GLN A 209 -14.33 -18.49 -11.47
CA GLN A 209 -15.07 -18.95 -12.64
C GLN A 209 -14.26 -18.87 -13.94
N GLY A 210 -13.07 -18.26 -13.90
CA GLY A 210 -12.19 -18.07 -15.06
C GLY A 210 -11.90 -16.60 -15.34
N ILE A 211 -11.71 -16.26 -16.61
CA ILE A 211 -11.28 -14.93 -17.07
C ILE A 211 -12.30 -14.35 -18.03
N VAL A 212 -12.70 -13.10 -17.82
CA VAL A 212 -13.63 -12.35 -18.66
C VAL A 212 -13.04 -11.01 -19.04
N CYS A 213 -12.96 -10.72 -20.34
CA CYS A 213 -12.73 -9.36 -20.85
C CYS A 213 -14.05 -8.83 -21.42
N SER A 214 -14.50 -7.66 -21.00
CA SER A 214 -15.77 -7.06 -21.45
C SER A 214 -15.68 -5.55 -21.63
N ASP A 215 -16.55 -4.99 -22.48
CA ASP A 215 -16.78 -3.55 -22.61
C ASP A 215 -18.23 -3.16 -22.29
N MET A 216 -18.51 -1.85 -22.24
CA MET A 216 -19.85 -1.29 -22.02
C MET A 216 -20.80 -1.48 -23.23
N ASN A 217 -20.26 -1.80 -24.41
CA ASN A 217 -21.03 -2.06 -25.62
C ASN A 217 -21.58 -3.49 -25.69
N GLY A 218 -21.29 -4.32 -24.68
CA GLY A 218 -21.75 -5.70 -24.57
C GLY A 218 -20.84 -6.72 -25.25
N ASN A 219 -19.65 -6.33 -25.71
CA ASN A 219 -18.65 -7.25 -26.23
C ASN A 219 -18.00 -8.01 -25.05
N LYS A 220 -17.83 -9.34 -25.18
CA LYS A 220 -17.28 -10.19 -24.11
C LYS A 220 -16.43 -11.34 -24.66
N ILE A 221 -15.21 -11.49 -24.15
CA ILE A 221 -14.37 -12.68 -24.32
C ILE A 221 -14.38 -13.43 -22.98
N THR A 222 -14.72 -14.71 -22.97
CA THR A 222 -14.83 -15.51 -21.73
C THR A 222 -14.03 -16.80 -21.85
N MET A 223 -13.14 -17.04 -20.90
CA MET A 223 -12.40 -18.29 -20.71
C MET A 223 -12.88 -18.94 -19.40
N ASN A 224 -13.79 -19.92 -19.51
CA ASN A 224 -14.33 -20.68 -18.38
C ASN A 224 -14.42 -22.17 -18.73
N ALA A 225 -14.81 -23.02 -17.77
CA ALA A 225 -14.92 -24.47 -17.98
C ALA A 225 -15.94 -24.89 -19.07
N SER A 226 -16.83 -23.99 -19.50
CA SER A 226 -17.89 -24.25 -20.49
C SER A 226 -17.69 -23.53 -21.84
N SER A 227 -16.65 -22.70 -21.97
CA SER A 227 -16.44 -21.85 -23.15
C SER A 227 -15.74 -22.63 -24.26
N GLY A 228 -16.51 -23.31 -25.11
CA GLY A 228 -16.04 -23.87 -26.38
C GLY A 228 -16.01 -22.79 -27.46
N PHE A 229 -14.90 -22.05 -27.58
CA PHE A 229 -14.68 -21.15 -28.71
C PHE A 229 -14.06 -21.95 -29.88
N PRO A 230 -14.65 -21.97 -31.10
CA PRO A 230 -13.93 -22.36 -32.30
C PRO A 230 -12.89 -21.27 -32.60
N ALA A 231 -11.63 -21.59 -32.40
CA ALA A 231 -10.57 -20.63 -32.60
C ALA A 231 -10.27 -20.44 -34.11
N GLY A 232 -10.22 -19.18 -34.56
CA GLY A 232 -9.66 -18.82 -35.86
C GLY A 232 -8.12 -18.97 -35.89
N PRO A 233 -7.46 -18.77 -37.03
CA PRO A 233 -6.01 -18.88 -37.15
C PRO A 233 -5.29 -17.99 -36.11
N GLY A 234 -4.48 -18.59 -35.24
CA GLY A 234 -3.69 -17.89 -34.22
C GLY A 234 -4.21 -18.01 -32.78
N VAL A 235 -5.40 -18.55 -32.55
CA VAL A 235 -5.91 -18.88 -31.22
C VAL A 235 -5.98 -20.41 -31.10
N ALA A 236 -5.49 -21.01 -30.01
CA ALA A 236 -5.55 -22.45 -29.78
C ALA A 236 -6.30 -22.73 -28.48
N VAL A 237 -7.56 -23.15 -28.57
CA VAL A 237 -8.39 -23.57 -27.42
C VAL A 237 -8.47 -25.09 -27.43
N ASN A 238 -7.49 -25.77 -26.83
CA ASN A 238 -7.55 -27.21 -26.61
C ASN A 238 -8.35 -27.50 -25.33
N GLY A 239 -9.68 -27.44 -25.43
CA GLY A 239 -10.56 -27.81 -24.32
C GLY A 239 -12.04 -27.64 -24.64
N GLY A 240 -12.70 -28.74 -25.01
CA GLY A 240 -14.18 -28.86 -24.96
C GLY A 240 -14.94 -28.52 -26.24
N SER A 241 -15.52 -29.57 -26.85
CA SER A 241 -16.63 -29.57 -27.83
C SER A 241 -16.58 -28.50 -28.94
N LYS A 242 -16.01 -28.90 -30.09
CA LYS A 242 -16.03 -28.16 -31.36
C LYS A 242 -17.44 -27.60 -31.64
N ARG A 243 -17.65 -26.29 -31.45
CA ARG A 243 -18.80 -25.58 -32.01
C ARG A 243 -18.39 -25.06 -33.37
N VAL A 244 -18.77 -25.77 -34.42
CA VAL A 244 -18.68 -25.22 -35.79
C VAL A 244 -19.65 -24.05 -35.86
N CYS A 245 -19.27 -22.93 -36.47
CA CYS A 245 -20.20 -21.88 -36.88
C CYS A 245 -21.16 -22.46 -37.93
N LEU A 246 -22.15 -23.21 -37.45
CA LEU A 246 -23.05 -23.98 -38.29
C LEU A 246 -23.89 -23.05 -39.17
N ASP A 247 -24.20 -21.84 -38.71
CA ASP A 247 -25.00 -20.88 -39.48
C ASP A 247 -24.33 -20.44 -40.78
N GLY A 248 -23.05 -20.05 -40.75
CA GLY A 248 -22.32 -19.69 -41.99
C GLY A 248 -22.15 -20.88 -42.94
N LEU A 249 -21.97 -22.09 -42.40
CA LEU A 249 -21.92 -23.32 -43.20
C LEU A 249 -23.31 -23.66 -43.78
N ILE A 250 -24.37 -23.48 -43.01
CA ILE A 250 -25.76 -23.70 -43.42
C ILE A 250 -26.14 -22.69 -44.51
N ASP A 251 -25.85 -21.41 -44.33
CA ASP A 251 -26.14 -20.37 -45.33
C ASP A 251 -25.35 -20.64 -46.63
N TRP A 252 -24.09 -21.04 -46.53
CA TRP A 252 -23.30 -21.46 -47.68
C TRP A 252 -23.90 -22.69 -48.38
N LEU A 253 -24.29 -23.73 -47.63
CA LEU A 253 -24.93 -24.94 -48.18
C LEU A 253 -26.28 -24.62 -48.84
N LEU A 254 -27.08 -23.72 -48.24
CA LEU A 254 -28.37 -23.27 -48.77
C LEU A 254 -28.22 -22.49 -50.06
N GLN A 255 -27.16 -21.68 -50.18
CA GLN A 255 -26.87 -20.88 -51.37
C GLN A 255 -26.04 -21.65 -52.41
N HIS A 256 -25.48 -22.82 -52.06
CA HIS A 256 -24.71 -23.65 -52.98
C HIS A 256 -25.62 -24.39 -53.94
N GLN A 257 -25.34 -24.25 -55.23
CA GLN A 257 -26.03 -24.95 -56.31
C GLN A 257 -25.03 -25.65 -57.23
N HIS A 258 -25.37 -26.87 -57.65
CA HIS A 258 -24.70 -27.57 -58.74
C HIS A 258 -25.46 -27.37 -60.04
N VAL A 259 -24.78 -27.51 -61.18
CA VAL A 259 -25.44 -27.60 -62.48
C VAL A 259 -26.01 -29.01 -62.61
N GLY A 260 -27.34 -29.12 -62.65
CA GLY A 260 -28.01 -30.40 -62.84
C GLY A 260 -27.76 -30.99 -64.24
N ASN A 261 -28.11 -32.26 -64.43
CA ASN A 261 -27.89 -33.01 -65.68
C ASN A 261 -28.52 -32.39 -66.94
N MET A 262 -29.38 -31.38 -66.76
CA MET A 262 -30.08 -30.62 -67.81
C MET A 262 -29.75 -29.11 -67.78
N GLY A 263 -28.70 -28.68 -67.07
CA GLY A 263 -28.24 -27.28 -67.04
C GLY A 263 -28.93 -26.37 -66.01
N ALA A 264 -30.01 -26.81 -65.36
CA ALA A 264 -30.67 -26.03 -64.31
C ALA A 264 -29.93 -26.13 -62.97
N PRO A 265 -29.82 -25.04 -62.18
CA PRO A 265 -29.21 -25.09 -60.86
C PRO A 265 -30.02 -25.97 -59.90
N THR A 266 -29.37 -26.93 -59.26
CA THR A 266 -29.98 -27.83 -58.26
C THR A 266 -29.23 -27.71 -56.93
N PRO A 267 -29.93 -27.54 -55.79
CA PRO A 267 -29.29 -27.46 -54.47
C PRO A 267 -28.67 -28.80 -54.06
N LEU A 268 -27.66 -28.73 -53.20
CA LEU A 268 -27.02 -29.88 -52.55
C LEU A 268 -28.04 -30.57 -51.60
N PHE A 269 -28.75 -31.60 -52.07
CA PHE A 269 -29.64 -32.46 -51.26
C PHE A 269 -30.87 -31.76 -50.62
N PRO A 270 -31.95 -31.50 -51.39
CA PRO A 270 -33.12 -30.76 -50.92
C PRO A 270 -33.86 -31.39 -49.72
N ALA A 271 -33.87 -32.72 -49.59
CA ALA A 271 -34.53 -33.40 -48.46
C ALA A 271 -33.75 -33.21 -47.14
N ASN A 272 -32.43 -33.40 -47.19
CA ASN A 272 -31.56 -33.32 -46.01
C ASN A 272 -31.40 -31.88 -45.50
N ILE A 273 -31.60 -30.89 -46.37
CA ILE A 273 -31.62 -29.47 -46.00
C ILE A 273 -32.87 -29.13 -45.16
N ALA A 274 -34.04 -29.66 -45.50
CA ALA A 274 -35.26 -29.43 -44.73
C ALA A 274 -35.16 -30.02 -43.31
N ASP A 275 -34.59 -31.21 -43.19
CA ASP A 275 -34.32 -31.86 -41.90
C ASP A 275 -33.29 -31.07 -41.06
N LEU A 276 -32.28 -30.49 -41.70
CA LEU A 276 -31.27 -29.65 -41.03
C LEU A 276 -31.87 -28.33 -40.50
N ILE A 277 -32.77 -27.70 -41.26
CA ILE A 277 -33.51 -26.51 -40.84
C ILE A 277 -34.43 -26.84 -39.66
N ALA A 278 -35.13 -27.97 -39.70
CA ALA A 278 -35.96 -28.44 -38.60
C ALA A 278 -35.14 -28.74 -37.33
N ALA A 279 -33.96 -29.34 -37.47
CA ALA A 279 -33.03 -29.57 -36.37
C ALA A 279 -32.48 -28.27 -35.76
N LYS A 280 -32.26 -27.22 -36.58
CA LYS A 280 -31.88 -25.88 -36.11
C LYS A 280 -32.98 -25.22 -35.27
N ALA A 281 -34.25 -25.37 -35.67
CA ALA A 281 -35.39 -24.84 -34.93
C ALA A 281 -35.61 -25.51 -33.55
N GLY A 282 -35.15 -26.76 -33.38
CA GLY A 282 -35.25 -27.52 -32.13
C GLY A 282 -34.01 -27.46 -31.22
N ALA A 283 -32.91 -26.83 -31.66
CA ALA A 283 -31.70 -26.75 -30.87
C ALA A 283 -31.84 -25.72 -29.74
N PRO A 284 -31.55 -26.06 -28.47
CA PRO A 284 -31.58 -25.09 -27.39
C PRO A 284 -30.59 -23.94 -27.69
N ASN A 285 -31.02 -22.70 -27.42
CA ASN A 285 -30.37 -21.40 -27.71
C ASN A 285 -28.92 -21.21 -27.20
N GLY A 286 -28.28 -22.28 -26.77
CA GLY A 286 -26.91 -22.30 -26.32
C GLY A 286 -25.99 -23.22 -27.11
N ILE A 287 -26.38 -23.98 -28.16
CA ILE A 287 -25.45 -24.87 -28.91
C ILE A 287 -24.91 -24.22 -30.20
N LEU A 288 -25.70 -23.36 -30.83
CA LEU A 288 -25.38 -22.72 -32.11
C LEU A 288 -25.08 -21.23 -31.88
N SER A 289 -23.94 -20.74 -32.37
CA SER A 289 -23.65 -19.29 -32.38
C SER A 289 -24.44 -18.63 -33.50
N THR A 290 -25.35 -17.71 -33.16
CA THR A 290 -26.23 -17.00 -34.11
C THR A 290 -25.61 -15.72 -34.69
N LYS A 291 -24.34 -15.42 -34.37
CA LYS A 291 -23.65 -14.22 -34.86
C LYS A 291 -22.26 -14.59 -35.37
N ILE A 292 -22.10 -14.49 -36.68
CA ILE A 292 -20.81 -14.18 -37.31
C ILE A 292 -20.90 -12.71 -37.68
N LYS A 293 -20.26 -11.82 -36.92
CA LYS A 293 -19.95 -10.48 -37.41
C LYS A 293 -18.50 -10.51 -37.86
N VAL A 294 -18.30 -10.71 -39.16
CA VAL A 294 -17.04 -10.37 -39.82
C VAL A 294 -17.29 -8.98 -40.41
N GLU A 295 -16.77 -7.96 -39.72
CA GLU A 295 -16.39 -6.67 -40.32
C GLU A 295 -14.88 -6.54 -40.11
#